data_AF-A0A9N9H0F2-F1
#
_entry.id   AF-A0A9N9H0F2-F1
#
_cell.length_a   1.000
_cell.length_b   1.000
_cell.length_c   1.000
_cell.angle_alpha   90.00
_cell.angle_beta   90.00
_cell.angle_gamma   90.00
#
_symmetry.space_group_name_H-M   'P 1'
#
loop_
_entity.id
_entity.type
_entity.pdbx_description
1 polymer ?
#
loop_
_entity_poly.entity_id
_entity_poly.type
_entity_poly.pdbx_seq_one_letter_code
_entity_poly.pdbx_strand_id
1 'polypeptide(L)'
;VVGEPPGQLASVVRCSTTKQSQAKRQHSKDQLVAVSHMSRDECVSVLQETKNIIPISFLNNISLEISLEFDTSKLYFDADHLSFEDFQRHWKMGLPMVITNLGKRSQIRWTPEYFINGQAGQMCRCVNSNVQGEELLMKVDEFFAGFDDHSLRKISPDGTPVCLKLKDWPSDADFKDKFPDLFEDFFRSIPFPEYTTREGTLNLASRMPMDFVRPDLGPKMYNAYGSSDKAYGRGTTNLHLDMTDAVNLMMYATPLEQRPEHELREREDRPSTNLREDSPAAVWDLYLPADLPKLREFLRGIATEQNVRVDDPIHDQCFFVDNRYRERLKQEYGISGIRLYQNPGDAVFIPAGCAHQVCNYTSCVKTAVDFVSPEGVERKSDEGMTTADLTVHLSNELKCLYEESFNTDVTIQVGEEGHSKIFHAH
;
A
#
# COMPACT_ATOMS: atom_id res chain seq x y z
N VAL A 1 -17.33 -30.12 40.15
CA VAL A 1 -17.83 -31.37 39.49
C VAL A 1 -19.13 -30.97 38.83
N VAL A 2 -19.19 -30.55 37.57
CA VAL A 2 -18.77 -31.17 36.29
C VAL A 2 -18.29 -30.00 35.40
N GLY A 3 -17.22 -30.00 34.62
CA GLY A 3 -16.23 -30.97 34.15
C GLY A 3 -15.66 -30.33 32.88
N GLU A 4 -14.47 -29.75 32.95
CA GLU A 4 -13.78 -29.17 31.78
C GLU A 4 -13.52 -30.27 30.74
N PRO A 5 -13.74 -30.01 29.43
CA PRO A 5 -13.27 -30.93 28.41
C PRO A 5 -11.74 -30.81 28.26
N PRO A 6 -11.04 -31.91 27.92
CA PRO A 6 -9.58 -31.96 27.95
C PRO A 6 -8.95 -31.33 26.70
N GLY A 7 -7.89 -30.56 26.93
CA GLY A 7 -6.73 -30.34 26.05
C GLY A 7 -6.97 -30.34 24.54
N GLN A 8 -7.29 -29.16 23.98
CA GLN A 8 -6.78 -28.84 22.64
C GLN A 8 -5.35 -28.33 22.80
N LEU A 9 -4.40 -29.07 22.22
CA LEU A 9 -3.08 -28.56 21.89
C LEU A 9 -3.23 -27.15 21.32
N ALA A 10 -2.70 -26.14 22.03
CA ALA A 10 -2.60 -24.79 21.51
C ALA A 10 -1.70 -24.82 20.26
N SER A 11 -2.31 -25.00 19.09
CA SER A 11 -1.62 -24.82 17.82
C SER A 11 -1.27 -23.35 17.73
N VAL A 12 0.03 -23.02 17.82
CA VAL A 12 0.54 -21.70 17.48
C VAL A 12 0.17 -21.45 16.02
N VAL A 13 -0.79 -20.56 15.78
CA VAL A 13 -1.10 -20.11 14.42
C VAL A 13 0.01 -19.14 14.04
N ARG A 14 0.94 -19.61 13.20
CA ARG A 14 1.82 -18.67 12.49
C ARG A 14 0.92 -17.87 11.56
N CYS A 15 1.07 -16.54 11.57
CA CYS A 15 0.55 -15.72 10.48
C CYS A 15 1.17 -16.24 9.19
N SER A 16 0.38 -16.96 8.40
CA SER A 16 0.80 -17.40 7.08
C SER A 16 0.66 -16.19 6.16
N THR A 17 1.75 -15.47 5.96
CA THR A 17 2.03 -15.05 4.59
C THR A 17 2.09 -16.33 3.75
N THR A 18 1.54 -16.27 2.55
CA THR A 18 1.52 -17.33 1.55
C THR A 18 2.72 -18.26 1.73
N LYS A 19 2.50 -19.54 2.00
CA LYS A 19 3.59 -20.54 1.96
C LYS A 19 4.16 -20.50 0.55
N GLN A 20 5.21 -19.70 0.32
CA GLN A 20 6.28 -20.11 -0.57
C GLN A 20 6.65 -21.53 -0.12
N SER A 21 6.62 -22.45 -1.07
CA SER A 21 7.04 -23.84 -0.86
C SER A 21 8.29 -23.86 -0.01
N GLN A 22 8.32 -24.71 1.03
CA GLN A 22 9.51 -24.97 1.83
C GLN A 22 10.61 -25.58 0.96
N ALA A 23 11.34 -24.75 0.22
CA ALA A 23 12.74 -25.00 -0.05
C ALA A 23 13.48 -24.66 1.25
N LYS A 24 14.24 -25.62 1.79
CA LYS A 24 15.15 -25.37 2.91
C LYS A 24 15.99 -24.13 2.58
N ARG A 25 15.87 -23.05 3.36
CA ARG A 25 16.84 -21.94 3.34
C ARG A 25 18.23 -22.55 3.52
N GLN A 26 19.03 -22.54 2.46
CA GLN A 26 20.33 -23.22 2.43
C GLN A 26 21.47 -22.34 2.97
N HIS A 27 21.20 -21.07 3.29
CA HIS A 27 22.23 -20.13 3.74
C HIS A 27 21.80 -19.29 4.96
N SER A 28 22.72 -19.16 5.92
CA SER A 28 22.62 -18.21 7.04
C SER A 28 22.77 -16.79 6.51
N LYS A 29 22.13 -15.79 7.15
CA LYS A 29 22.30 -14.35 6.81
C LYS A 29 23.77 -13.91 6.86
N ASP A 30 24.60 -14.63 7.62
CA ASP A 30 26.04 -14.39 7.76
C ASP A 30 26.86 -14.82 6.52
N GLN A 31 26.23 -15.45 5.52
CA GLN A 31 26.88 -15.94 4.29
C GLN A 31 26.54 -15.13 3.04
N LEU A 32 25.79 -14.03 3.17
CA LEU A 32 25.45 -13.15 2.05
C LEU A 32 26.62 -12.17 1.78
N VAL A 33 27.25 -12.29 0.61
CA VAL A 33 28.24 -11.32 0.12
C VAL A 33 27.54 -10.22 -0.68
N ALA A 34 27.87 -8.97 -0.40
CA ALA A 34 27.32 -7.80 -1.08
C ALA A 34 27.65 -7.81 -2.57
N VAL A 35 26.64 -7.63 -3.43
CA VAL A 35 26.83 -7.43 -4.87
C VAL A 35 26.09 -6.15 -5.28
N SER A 36 26.80 -5.03 -5.22
CA SER A 36 26.47 -3.85 -6.01
C SER A 36 27.78 -3.16 -6.41
N HIS A 37 28.02 -3.06 -7.71
CA HIS A 37 29.16 -2.34 -8.28
C HIS A 37 28.79 -0.86 -8.51
N MET A 38 28.51 -0.14 -7.42
CA MET A 38 28.82 1.28 -7.38
C MET A 38 29.82 1.48 -6.26
N SER A 39 31.00 1.94 -6.61
CA SER A 39 31.94 2.47 -5.64
C SER A 39 31.28 3.66 -4.93
N ARG A 40 31.69 3.88 -3.68
CA ARG A 40 31.26 5.04 -2.88
C ARG A 40 31.41 6.35 -3.68
N ASP A 41 32.44 6.44 -4.51
CA ASP A 41 32.77 7.62 -5.30
C ASP A 41 31.78 7.84 -6.46
N GLU A 42 31.25 6.77 -7.07
CA GLU A 42 30.20 6.85 -8.11
C GLU A 42 28.85 7.29 -7.53
N CYS A 43 28.45 6.76 -6.38
CA CYS A 43 27.28 7.25 -5.65
C CYS A 43 27.43 8.73 -5.29
N VAL A 44 28.61 9.13 -4.79
CA VAL A 44 28.90 10.52 -4.44
C VAL A 44 28.90 11.43 -5.69
N SER A 45 29.36 10.95 -6.85
CA SER A 45 29.35 11.71 -8.11
C SER A 45 27.92 11.96 -8.61
N VAL A 46 27.06 10.94 -8.63
CA VAL A 46 25.64 11.07 -9.02
C VAL A 46 24.91 12.03 -8.07
N LEU A 47 25.21 11.96 -6.78
CA LEU A 47 24.67 12.87 -5.75
C LEU A 47 25.23 14.29 -5.86
N GLN A 48 26.49 14.46 -6.27
CA GLN A 48 27.11 15.78 -6.50
C GLN A 48 26.54 16.44 -7.76
N GLU A 49 26.21 15.67 -8.79
CA GLU A 49 25.47 16.16 -9.96
C GLU A 49 24.05 16.61 -9.60
N THR A 50 23.39 15.94 -8.63
CA THR A 50 22.08 16.37 -8.10
C THR A 50 22.16 17.50 -7.07
N LYS A 51 23.27 17.66 -6.33
CA LYS A 51 23.49 18.77 -5.38
C LYS A 51 23.50 20.16 -6.02
N ASN A 52 23.70 20.26 -7.34
CA ASN A 52 23.58 21.52 -8.06
C ASN A 52 22.12 21.96 -8.30
N ILE A 53 21.12 21.19 -7.85
CA ILE A 53 19.71 21.45 -8.09
C ILE A 53 18.97 21.93 -6.82
N ILE A 54 19.52 21.76 -5.60
CA ILE A 54 18.81 22.10 -4.35
C ILE A 54 19.72 22.89 -3.38
N PRO A 55 19.42 24.18 -3.10
CA PRO A 55 20.22 24.98 -2.16
C PRO A 55 20.09 24.52 -0.70
N ILE A 56 21.24 24.35 -0.04
CA ILE A 56 21.41 23.94 1.38
C ILE A 56 20.71 24.91 2.38
N SER A 57 20.36 26.13 1.97
CA SER A 57 19.64 27.10 2.81
C SER A 57 18.15 26.75 3.05
N PHE A 58 17.64 25.66 2.47
CA PHE A 58 16.25 25.21 2.61
C PHE A 58 16.01 24.30 3.84
N LEU A 59 17.07 23.95 4.59
CA LEU A 59 17.11 22.79 5.51
C LEU A 59 16.83 23.08 7.01
N ASN A 60 16.58 24.32 7.42
CA ASN A 60 16.64 24.67 8.85
C ASN A 60 15.30 24.75 9.61
N ASN A 61 14.17 24.20 9.13
CA ASN A 61 12.88 24.33 9.83
C ASN A 61 11.98 23.07 9.77
N ILE A 62 12.47 21.91 10.19
CA ILE A 62 11.59 20.75 10.41
C ILE A 62 11.82 20.18 11.80
N SER A 63 11.15 20.79 12.77
CA SER A 63 10.84 20.19 14.06
C SER A 63 9.40 20.53 14.36
N LEU A 64 8.50 19.56 14.19
CA LEU A 64 7.12 19.68 14.63
C LEU A 64 6.88 18.65 15.72
N GLU A 65 6.82 19.13 16.97
CA GLU A 65 6.09 18.44 18.03
C GLU A 65 4.62 18.42 17.61
N ILE A 66 4.18 17.33 16.98
CA ILE A 66 2.78 17.15 16.60
C ILE A 66 2.07 16.58 17.83
N SER A 67 1.40 17.45 18.60
CA SER A 67 0.52 17.04 19.69
C SER A 67 -0.78 17.86 19.68
N LEU A 68 -1.89 17.11 19.73
CA LEU A 68 -3.29 17.49 20.00
C LEU A 68 -4.02 18.33 18.93
N GLU A 69 -4.93 17.65 18.23
CA GLU A 69 -5.87 18.13 17.21
C GLU A 69 -5.24 18.62 15.89
N PHE A 70 -4.59 17.68 15.20
CA PHE A 70 -4.28 17.87 13.79
C PHE A 70 -5.57 17.88 12.96
N ASP A 71 -5.93 19.05 12.43
CA ASP A 71 -7.09 19.24 11.56
C ASP A 71 -6.87 18.54 10.21
N THR A 72 -7.47 17.36 10.05
CA THR A 72 -7.37 16.53 8.84
C THR A 72 -7.94 17.23 7.61
N SER A 73 -8.79 18.24 7.75
CA SER A 73 -9.31 19.01 6.61
C SER A 73 -8.19 19.74 5.84
N LYS A 74 -7.08 20.05 6.51
CA LYS A 74 -5.88 20.66 5.91
C LYS A 74 -5.07 19.69 5.06
N LEU A 75 -5.45 18.41 5.03
CA LEU A 75 -4.85 17.40 4.15
C LEU A 75 -5.61 17.23 2.84
N TYR A 76 -6.76 17.90 2.67
CA TYR A 76 -7.55 17.84 1.44
C TYR A 76 -7.26 19.07 0.58
N PHE A 77 -6.88 18.82 -0.67
CA PHE A 77 -6.53 19.84 -1.64
C PHE A 77 -7.34 19.64 -2.92
N ASP A 78 -7.96 20.71 -3.41
CA ASP A 78 -8.63 20.67 -4.71
C ASP A 78 -7.59 20.67 -5.83
N ALA A 79 -7.67 19.71 -6.75
CA ALA A 79 -6.75 19.59 -7.88
C ALA A 79 -6.70 20.83 -8.79
N ASP A 80 -7.76 21.66 -8.83
CA ASP A 80 -7.79 22.90 -9.62
C ASP A 80 -7.10 24.08 -8.92
N HIS A 81 -6.82 23.96 -7.63
CA HIS A 81 -6.30 25.04 -6.79
C HIS A 81 -4.96 24.71 -6.14
N LEU A 82 -4.49 23.47 -6.25
CA LEU A 82 -3.19 23.05 -5.76
C LEU A 82 -2.10 23.32 -6.81
N SER A 83 -1.25 24.31 -6.54
CA SER A 83 -0.06 24.57 -7.36
C SER A 83 1.02 23.51 -7.14
N PHE A 84 1.94 23.41 -8.08
CA PHE A 84 3.10 22.52 -7.95
C PHE A 84 3.97 22.89 -6.74
N GLU A 85 4.21 24.18 -6.52
CA GLU A 85 5.01 24.69 -5.39
C GLU A 85 4.35 24.41 -4.04
N ASP A 86 3.01 24.51 -3.97
CA ASP A 86 2.26 24.18 -2.75
C ASP A 86 2.29 22.68 -2.48
N PHE A 87 2.15 21.84 -3.52
CA PHE A 87 2.36 20.41 -3.40
C PHE A 87 3.75 20.09 -2.85
N GLN A 88 4.81 20.63 -3.45
CA GLN A 88 6.18 20.37 -2.98
C GLN A 88 6.39 20.85 -1.54
N ARG A 89 5.84 22.01 -1.17
CA ARG A 89 5.93 22.53 0.20
C ARG A 89 5.27 21.59 1.20
N HIS A 90 4.09 21.06 0.88
CA HIS A 90 3.39 20.08 1.71
C HIS A 90 4.14 18.74 1.75
N TRP A 91 4.58 18.25 0.58
CA TRP A 91 5.24 16.95 0.45
C TRP A 91 6.56 16.88 1.24
N LYS A 92 7.29 18.00 1.34
CA LYS A 92 8.49 18.12 2.18
C LYS A 92 8.21 17.88 3.67
N MET A 93 7.01 18.14 4.14
CA MET A 93 6.63 17.91 5.54
C MET A 93 6.50 16.41 5.87
N GLY A 94 6.47 15.52 4.87
CA GLY A 94 6.30 14.08 5.08
C GLY A 94 4.90 13.71 5.58
N LEU A 95 3.90 14.53 5.26
CA LEU A 95 2.50 14.29 5.63
C LEU A 95 1.73 13.73 4.43
N PRO A 96 0.78 12.81 4.65
CA PRO A 96 -0.11 12.38 3.59
C PRO A 96 -1.01 13.52 3.12
N MET A 97 -1.57 13.37 1.94
CA MET A 97 -2.54 14.33 1.38
C MET A 97 -3.57 13.64 0.51
N VAL A 98 -4.77 14.22 0.44
CA VAL A 98 -5.83 13.84 -0.47
C VAL A 98 -6.00 14.95 -1.49
N ILE A 99 -5.85 14.61 -2.76
CA ILE A 99 -6.13 15.52 -3.87
C ILE A 99 -7.47 15.13 -4.47
N THR A 100 -8.45 16.01 -4.37
CA THR A 100 -9.84 15.76 -4.78
C THR A 100 -10.10 16.25 -6.21
N ASN A 101 -11.28 15.92 -6.74
CA ASN A 101 -11.77 16.42 -8.04
C ASN A 101 -10.94 15.98 -9.27
N LEU A 102 -10.21 14.86 -9.17
CA LEU A 102 -9.45 14.30 -10.30
C LEU A 102 -10.31 13.46 -11.25
N GLY A 103 -11.50 13.02 -10.82
CA GLY A 103 -12.39 12.15 -11.61
C GLY A 103 -12.76 12.70 -12.99
N LYS A 104 -12.80 14.03 -13.15
CA LYS A 104 -13.07 14.70 -14.43
C LYS A 104 -11.94 14.59 -15.47
N ARG A 105 -10.74 14.16 -15.06
CA ARG A 105 -9.57 13.96 -15.94
C ARG A 105 -9.62 12.60 -16.65
N SER A 106 -10.33 11.64 -16.06
CA SER A 106 -10.54 10.31 -16.62
C SER A 106 -11.50 10.39 -17.82
N GLN A 107 -11.16 9.67 -18.89
CA GLN A 107 -11.95 9.53 -20.11
C GLN A 107 -12.63 8.15 -20.20
N ILE A 108 -12.28 7.23 -19.30
CA ILE A 108 -12.83 5.87 -19.25
C ILE A 108 -13.67 5.74 -17.99
N ARG A 109 -14.79 5.01 -18.08
CA ARG A 109 -15.56 4.65 -16.89
C ARG A 109 -15.06 3.31 -16.36
N TRP A 110 -14.34 3.32 -15.24
CA TRP A 110 -13.77 2.14 -14.57
C TRP A 110 -14.81 1.34 -13.80
N THR A 111 -15.96 1.09 -14.42
CA THR A 111 -17.12 0.45 -13.78
C THR A 111 -17.00 -1.08 -13.77
N PRO A 112 -17.72 -1.76 -12.87
CA PRO A 112 -17.85 -3.22 -12.92
C PRO A 112 -18.26 -3.73 -14.30
N GLU A 113 -19.19 -3.03 -14.97
CA GLU A 113 -19.62 -3.33 -16.33
C GLU A 113 -18.47 -3.32 -17.37
N TYR A 114 -17.51 -2.40 -17.26
CA TYR A 114 -16.33 -2.39 -18.13
C TYR A 114 -15.54 -3.70 -18.00
N PHE A 115 -15.29 -4.14 -16.76
CA PHE A 115 -14.53 -5.37 -16.49
C PHE A 115 -15.30 -6.64 -16.83
N ILE A 116 -16.61 -6.68 -16.56
CA ILE A 116 -17.49 -7.79 -16.96
C ILE A 116 -17.45 -7.95 -18.48
N ASN A 117 -17.63 -6.87 -19.25
CA ASN A 117 -17.67 -6.95 -20.71
C ASN A 117 -16.29 -7.24 -21.32
N GLY A 118 -15.22 -6.70 -20.72
CA GLY A 118 -13.86 -6.81 -21.25
C GLY A 118 -13.12 -8.10 -20.88
N GLN A 119 -13.46 -8.71 -19.74
CA GLN A 119 -12.72 -9.86 -19.18
C GLN A 119 -13.65 -11.03 -18.77
N ALA A 120 -14.88 -11.08 -19.31
CA ALA A 120 -15.82 -12.18 -19.06
C ALA A 120 -15.17 -13.56 -19.21
N GLY A 121 -15.42 -14.44 -18.23
CA GLY A 121 -14.89 -15.80 -18.25
C GLY A 121 -13.41 -15.94 -17.90
N GLN A 122 -12.65 -14.84 -17.74
CA GLN A 122 -11.30 -14.89 -17.18
C GLN A 122 -11.39 -15.36 -15.73
N MET A 123 -10.55 -16.33 -15.34
CA MET A 123 -10.44 -16.76 -13.95
C MET A 123 -9.55 -15.78 -13.18
N CYS A 124 -9.95 -15.47 -11.95
CA CYS A 124 -9.19 -14.64 -11.03
C CYS A 124 -9.15 -15.28 -9.63
N ARG A 125 -8.09 -14.97 -8.89
CA ARG A 125 -7.97 -15.35 -7.48
C ARG A 125 -8.52 -14.23 -6.62
N CYS A 126 -9.40 -14.60 -5.69
CA CYS A 126 -9.98 -13.71 -4.71
C CYS A 126 -9.53 -14.13 -3.31
N VAL A 127 -9.27 -13.18 -2.44
CA VAL A 127 -9.03 -13.42 -1.01
C VAL A 127 -10.29 -13.03 -0.24
N ASN A 128 -10.69 -13.87 0.71
CA ASN A 128 -11.73 -13.50 1.68
C ASN A 128 -11.10 -12.63 2.79
N SER A 129 -11.50 -11.37 2.86
CA SER A 129 -11.00 -10.44 3.89
C SER A 129 -11.46 -10.82 5.30
N ASN A 130 -12.54 -11.59 5.44
CA ASN A 130 -13.07 -12.03 6.73
C ASN A 130 -12.29 -13.19 7.33
N VAL A 131 -11.65 -14.02 6.49
CA VAL A 131 -10.99 -15.27 6.88
C VAL A 131 -9.57 -15.30 6.36
N GLN A 132 -8.60 -15.24 7.27
CA GLN A 132 -7.18 -15.20 6.92
C GLN A 132 -6.75 -16.45 6.15
N GLY A 133 -6.12 -16.26 4.99
CA GLY A 133 -5.56 -17.33 4.17
C GLY A 133 -6.57 -18.08 3.30
N GLU A 134 -7.85 -17.69 3.30
CA GLU A 134 -8.84 -18.27 2.39
C GLU A 134 -8.76 -17.60 1.01
N GLU A 135 -8.39 -18.39 0.01
CA GLU A 135 -8.38 -18.01 -1.40
C GLU A 135 -9.47 -18.76 -2.17
N LEU A 136 -10.13 -18.05 -3.06
CA LEU A 136 -11.21 -18.54 -3.90
C LEU A 136 -10.85 -18.28 -5.37
N LEU A 137 -11.05 -19.28 -6.21
CA LEU A 137 -10.99 -19.11 -7.65
C LEU A 137 -12.41 -18.87 -8.16
N MET A 138 -12.62 -17.80 -8.92
CA MET A 138 -13.90 -17.48 -9.56
C MET A 138 -13.67 -16.71 -10.85
N LYS A 139 -14.73 -16.46 -11.62
CA LYS A 139 -14.60 -15.64 -12.83
C LYS A 139 -14.65 -14.15 -12.48
N VAL A 140 -13.98 -13.34 -13.30
CA VAL A 140 -13.98 -11.88 -13.18
C VAL A 140 -15.41 -11.32 -13.25
N ASP A 141 -16.25 -11.84 -14.16
CA ASP A 141 -17.64 -11.42 -14.27
C ASP A 141 -18.49 -11.78 -13.05
N GLU A 142 -18.26 -12.94 -12.44
CA GLU A 142 -18.94 -13.32 -11.18
C GLU A 142 -18.53 -12.40 -10.01
N PHE A 143 -17.27 -11.96 -9.98
CA PHE A 143 -16.78 -11.06 -8.94
C PHE A 143 -17.34 -9.65 -9.10
N PHE A 144 -17.26 -9.09 -10.31
CA PHE A 144 -17.75 -7.73 -10.56
C PHE A 144 -19.28 -7.64 -10.56
N ALA A 145 -20.02 -8.71 -10.87
CA ALA A 145 -21.47 -8.72 -10.67
C ALA A 145 -21.86 -8.51 -9.20
N GLY A 146 -21.02 -8.97 -8.26
CA GLY A 146 -21.19 -8.75 -6.83
C GLY A 146 -20.89 -7.33 -6.35
N PHE A 147 -20.31 -6.45 -7.19
CA PHE A 147 -20.12 -5.03 -6.83
C PHE A 147 -21.46 -4.31 -6.77
N ASP A 148 -22.31 -4.56 -7.77
CA ASP A 148 -23.58 -3.85 -7.95
C ASP A 148 -24.76 -4.60 -7.32
N ASP A 149 -24.71 -5.94 -7.29
CA ASP A 149 -25.76 -6.77 -6.67
C ASP A 149 -25.21 -7.65 -5.54
N HIS A 150 -25.52 -7.26 -4.30
CA HIS A 150 -25.06 -7.98 -3.11
C HIS A 150 -25.67 -9.37 -3.00
N SER A 151 -26.82 -9.63 -3.63
CA SER A 151 -27.46 -10.96 -3.62
C SER A 151 -26.67 -11.99 -4.42
N LEU A 152 -25.80 -11.53 -5.32
CA LEU A 152 -24.89 -12.37 -6.10
C LEU A 152 -23.59 -12.66 -5.35
N ARG A 153 -23.34 -12.02 -4.21
CA ARG A 153 -22.15 -12.30 -3.38
C ARG A 153 -22.28 -13.68 -2.75
N LYS A 154 -21.15 -14.38 -2.67
CA LYS A 154 -21.06 -15.61 -1.87
C LYS A 154 -21.42 -15.30 -0.42
N ILE A 155 -22.15 -16.21 0.23
CA ILE A 155 -22.55 -16.11 1.63
C ILE A 155 -21.70 -17.08 2.45
N SER A 156 -21.15 -16.63 3.57
CA SER A 156 -20.42 -17.49 4.51
C SER A 156 -21.37 -18.39 5.31
N PRO A 157 -20.86 -19.44 5.98
CA PRO A 157 -21.71 -20.35 6.77
C PRO A 157 -22.54 -19.69 7.87
N ASP A 158 -22.14 -18.50 8.33
CA ASP A 158 -22.85 -17.68 9.31
C ASP A 158 -23.97 -16.80 8.72
N GLY A 159 -24.19 -16.88 7.39
CA GLY A 159 -25.24 -16.14 6.70
C GLY A 159 -24.86 -14.72 6.28
N THR A 160 -23.60 -14.32 6.45
CA THR A 160 -23.14 -12.98 6.03
C THR A 160 -22.52 -12.98 4.64
N PRO A 161 -22.62 -11.89 3.85
CA PRO A 161 -21.91 -11.79 2.58
C PRO A 161 -20.39 -11.81 2.79
N VAL A 162 -19.69 -12.61 1.99
CA VAL A 162 -18.23 -12.70 2.01
C VAL A 162 -17.63 -11.40 1.45
N CYS A 163 -16.71 -10.79 2.17
CA CYS A 163 -15.95 -9.63 1.68
C CYS A 163 -14.76 -10.13 0.84
N LEU A 164 -14.87 -10.03 -0.48
CA LEU A 164 -13.83 -10.49 -1.41
C LEU A 164 -12.98 -9.33 -1.92
N LYS A 165 -11.69 -9.62 -2.11
CA LYS A 165 -10.77 -8.77 -2.87
C LYS A 165 -10.06 -9.56 -3.97
N LEU A 166 -9.84 -8.96 -5.13
CA LEU A 166 -8.98 -9.57 -6.15
C LEU A 166 -7.53 -9.55 -5.68
N LYS A 167 -6.85 -10.68 -5.83
CA LYS A 167 -5.44 -10.85 -5.50
C LYS A 167 -4.61 -10.77 -6.77
N ASP A 168 -3.59 -9.90 -6.75
CA ASP A 168 -2.58 -9.76 -7.80
C ASP A 168 -3.20 -9.69 -9.20
N TRP A 169 -4.24 -8.87 -9.41
CA TRP A 169 -4.93 -8.80 -10.71
C TRP A 169 -4.66 -7.46 -11.42
N PRO A 170 -4.14 -7.48 -12.66
CA PRO A 170 -3.84 -8.65 -13.51
C PRO A 170 -2.59 -9.45 -13.07
N SER A 171 -2.67 -10.79 -13.08
CA SER A 171 -1.64 -11.67 -12.47
C SER A 171 -0.50 -12.11 -13.39
N ASP A 172 -0.69 -12.00 -14.70
CA ASP A 172 0.15 -12.69 -15.69
C ASP A 172 0.86 -11.74 -16.68
N ALA A 173 0.72 -10.41 -16.51
CA ALA A 173 1.30 -9.41 -17.39
C ALA A 173 1.43 -8.05 -16.69
N ASP A 174 2.37 -7.21 -17.15
CA ASP A 174 2.43 -5.79 -16.80
C ASP A 174 1.04 -5.17 -17.06
N PHE A 175 0.57 -4.34 -16.12
CA PHE A 175 -0.70 -3.63 -16.23
C PHE A 175 -0.83 -2.92 -17.58
N LYS A 176 0.27 -2.32 -18.07
CA LYS A 176 0.31 -1.63 -19.36
C LYS A 176 0.01 -2.55 -20.54
N ASP A 177 0.49 -3.78 -20.50
CA ASP A 177 0.29 -4.74 -21.58
C ASP A 177 -1.13 -5.32 -21.56
N LYS A 178 -1.68 -5.54 -20.36
CA LYS A 178 -3.01 -6.13 -20.19
C LYS A 178 -4.15 -5.10 -20.37
N PHE A 179 -3.98 -3.88 -19.87
CA PHE A 179 -4.96 -2.81 -19.89
C PHE A 179 -4.33 -1.47 -20.35
N PRO A 180 -3.89 -1.38 -21.62
CA PRO A 180 -3.19 -0.19 -22.11
C PRO A 180 -4.02 1.10 -22.06
N ASP A 181 -5.32 1.00 -22.31
CA ASP A 181 -6.25 2.13 -22.24
C ASP A 181 -6.46 2.61 -20.79
N LEU A 182 -6.64 1.69 -19.85
CA LEU A 182 -6.70 2.00 -18.42
C LEU A 182 -5.37 2.57 -17.90
N PHE A 183 -4.23 2.07 -18.40
CA PHE A 183 -2.91 2.57 -18.02
C PHE A 183 -2.77 4.07 -18.37
N GLU A 184 -3.05 4.41 -19.62
CA GLU A 184 -2.99 5.79 -20.10
C GLU A 184 -4.01 6.69 -19.38
N ASP A 185 -5.21 6.16 -19.10
CA ASP A 185 -6.25 6.92 -18.40
C ASP A 185 -5.92 7.18 -16.93
N PHE A 186 -5.28 6.23 -16.25
CA PHE A 186 -4.81 6.40 -14.87
C PHE A 186 -3.75 7.50 -14.78
N PHE A 187 -2.70 7.43 -15.62
CA PHE A 187 -1.63 8.44 -15.61
C PHE A 187 -2.10 9.82 -16.09
N ARG A 188 -3.12 9.88 -16.95
CA ARG A 188 -3.82 11.14 -17.27
C ARG A 188 -4.55 11.73 -16.07
N SER A 189 -5.07 10.87 -15.19
CA SER A 189 -5.94 11.27 -14.08
C SER A 189 -5.16 11.75 -12.85
N ILE A 190 -4.03 11.13 -12.52
CA ILE A 190 -3.22 11.54 -11.37
C ILE A 190 -2.45 12.86 -11.64
N PRO A 191 -2.26 13.72 -10.62
CA PRO A 191 -1.52 14.96 -10.75
C PRO A 191 0.01 14.75 -10.62
N PHE A 192 0.76 15.82 -10.86
CA PHE A 192 2.21 15.91 -10.66
C PHE A 192 3.00 14.79 -11.35
N PRO A 193 2.88 14.67 -12.69
CA PRO A 193 3.59 13.65 -13.46
C PRO A 193 5.11 13.73 -13.28
N GLU A 194 5.65 14.90 -12.90
CA GLU A 194 7.05 15.08 -12.52
C GLU A 194 7.47 14.13 -11.40
N TYR A 195 6.57 13.81 -10.47
CA TYR A 195 6.79 12.87 -9.37
C TYR A 195 6.28 11.47 -9.69
N THR A 196 5.08 11.36 -10.28
CA THR A 196 4.31 10.11 -10.29
C THR A 196 4.56 9.23 -11.52
N THR A 197 5.08 9.80 -12.62
CA THR A 197 5.33 9.04 -13.86
C THR A 197 6.76 8.51 -13.91
N ARG A 198 6.98 7.48 -14.74
CA ARG A 198 8.32 6.92 -14.98
C ARG A 198 9.22 7.88 -15.74
N GLU A 199 8.67 8.84 -16.48
CA GLU A 199 9.43 9.86 -17.19
C GLU A 199 9.56 11.16 -16.36
N GLY A 200 9.04 11.15 -15.13
CA GLY A 200 9.00 12.28 -14.23
C GLY A 200 10.39 12.77 -13.83
N THR A 201 10.63 14.07 -13.98
CA THR A 201 11.91 14.72 -13.63
C THR A 201 12.20 14.74 -12.13
N LEU A 202 11.25 14.40 -11.27
CA LEU A 202 11.43 14.27 -9.82
C LEU A 202 11.12 12.85 -9.34
N ASN A 203 10.87 11.90 -10.24
CA ASN A 203 10.83 10.49 -9.89
C ASN A 203 12.25 9.90 -10.01
N LEU A 204 12.92 9.65 -8.90
CA LEU A 204 14.29 9.10 -8.89
C LEU A 204 14.33 7.65 -9.39
N ALA A 205 13.23 6.91 -9.31
CA ALA A 205 13.18 5.55 -9.85
C ALA A 205 13.42 5.50 -11.37
N SER A 206 13.05 6.58 -12.08
CA SER A 206 13.32 6.73 -13.51
C SER A 206 14.80 6.77 -13.88
N ARG A 207 15.64 7.16 -12.92
CA ARG A 207 17.08 7.42 -13.09
C ARG A 207 17.96 6.29 -12.62
N MET A 208 17.38 5.24 -12.04
CA MET A 208 18.13 4.05 -11.68
C MET A 208 18.74 3.42 -12.95
N PRO A 209 20.03 3.07 -12.95
CA PRO A 209 20.70 2.55 -14.14
C PRO A 209 19.97 1.31 -14.69
N MET A 210 19.98 1.12 -16.01
CA MET A 210 19.30 0.00 -16.70
C MET A 210 19.81 -1.38 -16.24
N ASP A 211 21.02 -1.44 -15.70
CA ASP A 211 21.66 -2.67 -15.20
C ASP A 211 21.12 -3.11 -13.82
N PHE A 212 20.32 -2.27 -13.17
CA PHE A 212 19.57 -2.64 -11.98
C PHE A 212 18.22 -3.21 -12.40
N VAL A 213 17.80 -4.27 -11.69
CA VAL A 213 16.42 -4.73 -11.74
C VAL A 213 15.53 -3.57 -11.31
N ARG A 214 14.87 -2.95 -12.29
CA ARG A 214 13.94 -1.89 -12.01
C ARG A 214 12.80 -2.52 -11.20
N PRO A 215 12.51 -2.03 -9.98
CA PRO A 215 11.35 -2.49 -9.24
C PRO A 215 10.11 -2.33 -10.11
N ASP A 216 9.18 -3.28 -9.96
CA ASP A 216 7.87 -3.19 -10.58
C ASP A 216 7.06 -2.08 -9.91
N LEU A 217 7.35 -0.83 -10.31
CA LEU A 217 6.63 0.38 -9.95
C LEU A 217 5.51 0.65 -10.98
N GLY A 218 5.07 -0.36 -11.72
CA GLY A 218 3.90 -0.27 -12.57
C GLY A 218 2.65 -0.02 -11.72
N PRO A 219 1.60 0.60 -12.28
CA PRO A 219 0.36 0.78 -11.55
C PRO A 219 -0.26 -0.56 -11.18
N LYS A 220 -0.73 -0.68 -9.94
CA LYS A 220 -1.43 -1.86 -9.41
C LYS A 220 -2.88 -1.51 -9.12
N MET A 221 -3.77 -2.45 -9.40
CA MET A 221 -5.21 -2.26 -9.22
C MET A 221 -5.73 -3.07 -8.04
N TYR A 222 -6.59 -2.42 -7.25
CA TYR A 222 -7.15 -2.94 -6.02
C TYR A 222 -8.67 -2.93 -6.14
N ASN A 223 -9.25 -4.11 -6.26
CA ASN A 223 -10.68 -4.32 -6.42
C ASN A 223 -11.18 -5.10 -5.22
N ALA A 224 -12.08 -4.53 -4.42
CA ALA A 224 -12.61 -5.21 -3.24
C ALA A 224 -14.01 -4.73 -2.87
N TYR A 225 -14.80 -5.62 -2.29
CA TYR A 225 -16.11 -5.31 -1.73
C TYR A 225 -16.00 -4.41 -0.48
N GLY A 226 -17.16 -3.92 -0.02
CA GLY A 226 -17.29 -3.21 1.25
C GLY A 226 -17.00 -4.10 2.46
N SER A 227 -16.46 -3.49 3.51
CA SER A 227 -16.13 -4.10 4.80
C SER A 227 -16.54 -3.16 5.96
N SER A 228 -16.02 -3.43 7.15
CA SER A 228 -16.28 -2.66 8.36
C SER A 228 -14.99 -2.46 9.16
N ASP A 229 -14.79 -1.25 9.66
CA ASP A 229 -13.70 -0.88 10.57
C ASP A 229 -14.16 -0.79 12.04
N LYS A 230 -15.43 -1.16 12.31
CA LYS A 230 -15.96 -1.33 13.67
C LYS A 230 -15.26 -2.49 14.39
N ALA A 231 -15.60 -2.71 15.66
CA ALA A 231 -14.93 -3.70 16.49
C ALA A 231 -15.04 -5.08 15.84
N TYR A 232 -13.90 -5.79 15.77
CA TYR A 232 -13.74 -7.08 15.10
C TYR A 232 -13.89 -7.02 13.57
N GLY A 233 -13.91 -5.81 13.01
CA GLY A 233 -13.89 -5.56 11.58
C GLY A 233 -12.57 -5.96 10.92
N ARG A 234 -12.58 -5.93 9.59
CA ARG A 234 -11.44 -6.31 8.76
C ARG A 234 -11.20 -5.25 7.69
N GLY A 235 -9.95 -4.82 7.55
CA GLY A 235 -9.55 -3.96 6.45
C GLY A 235 -9.54 -4.75 5.14
N THR A 236 -9.81 -4.05 4.04
CA THR A 236 -9.50 -4.58 2.70
C THR A 236 -7.99 -4.66 2.48
N THR A 237 -7.26 -3.74 3.12
CA THR A 237 -5.80 -3.72 3.20
C THR A 237 -5.39 -3.65 4.67
N ASN A 238 -4.63 -4.64 5.12
CA ASN A 238 -4.07 -4.65 6.48
C ASN A 238 -3.02 -3.55 6.64
N LEU A 239 -2.68 -3.26 7.89
CA LEU A 239 -1.61 -2.34 8.23
C LEU A 239 -0.29 -2.86 7.66
N HIS A 240 0.32 -2.03 6.83
CA HIS A 240 1.63 -2.26 6.23
C HIS A 240 2.32 -0.92 6.04
N LEU A 241 3.53 -0.94 5.51
CA LEU A 241 4.32 0.26 5.24
C LEU A 241 5.00 0.08 3.89
N ASP A 242 4.95 1.13 3.08
CA ASP A 242 5.65 1.18 1.80
C ASP A 242 7.00 1.85 1.96
N MET A 243 7.99 1.28 1.29
CA MET A 243 9.35 1.81 1.28
C MET A 243 9.52 2.97 0.30
N THR A 244 8.59 3.13 -0.63
CA THR A 244 8.55 4.23 -1.60
C THR A 244 7.39 5.16 -1.29
N ASP A 245 7.38 6.32 -1.93
CA ASP A 245 6.18 7.15 -1.95
C ASP A 245 5.14 6.47 -2.86
N ALA A 246 3.86 6.70 -2.60
CA ALA A 246 2.79 6.14 -3.39
C ALA A 246 1.66 7.14 -3.62
N VAL A 247 0.93 6.96 -4.72
CA VAL A 247 -0.36 7.62 -4.95
C VAL A 247 -1.42 6.58 -5.27
N ASN A 248 -2.55 6.63 -4.56
CA ASN A 248 -3.71 5.76 -4.76
C ASN A 248 -4.92 6.59 -5.19
N LEU A 249 -5.40 6.38 -6.41
CA LEU A 249 -6.60 7.05 -6.95
C LEU A 249 -7.80 6.10 -6.91
N MET A 250 -8.90 6.57 -6.34
CA MET A 250 -10.19 5.86 -6.42
C MET A 250 -10.84 6.09 -7.78
N MET A 251 -10.81 5.08 -8.65
CA MET A 251 -11.38 5.16 -10.00
C MET A 251 -12.90 4.90 -10.01
N TYR A 252 -13.38 4.04 -9.11
CA TYR A 252 -14.80 3.74 -8.95
C TYR A 252 -15.13 3.35 -7.51
N ALA A 253 -16.33 3.69 -7.08
CA ALA A 253 -17.01 3.08 -5.95
C ALA A 253 -18.49 2.96 -6.27
N THR A 254 -19.19 1.99 -5.65
CA THR A 254 -20.64 1.86 -5.81
C THR A 254 -21.32 3.22 -5.53
N PRO A 255 -22.19 3.71 -6.44
CA PRO A 255 -22.89 4.98 -6.27
C PRO A 255 -23.66 5.06 -4.96
N LEU A 256 -23.69 6.24 -4.33
CA LEU A 256 -24.31 6.45 -3.01
C LEU A 256 -25.76 5.97 -2.95
N GLU A 257 -26.51 6.17 -4.04
CA GLU A 257 -27.92 5.81 -4.16
C GLU A 257 -28.14 4.29 -4.18
N GLN A 258 -27.10 3.53 -4.55
CA GLN A 258 -27.11 2.07 -4.67
C GLN A 258 -26.52 1.39 -3.43
N ARG A 259 -25.87 2.13 -2.53
CA ARG A 259 -25.28 1.56 -1.30
C ARG A 259 -26.40 1.15 -0.34
N PRO A 260 -26.36 -0.08 0.20
CA PRO A 260 -27.28 -0.45 1.27
C PRO A 260 -26.93 0.28 2.56
N GLU A 261 -27.91 0.41 3.45
CA GLU A 261 -27.79 1.19 4.69
C GLU A 261 -26.62 0.74 5.59
N HIS A 262 -26.32 -0.57 5.61
CA HIS A 262 -25.21 -1.10 6.40
C HIS A 262 -23.82 -0.77 5.84
N GLU A 263 -23.71 -0.23 4.63
CA GLU A 263 -22.46 0.28 4.03
C GLU A 263 -22.30 1.79 4.23
N LEU A 264 -23.37 2.51 4.63
CA LEU A 264 -23.29 3.94 4.91
C LEU A 264 -22.52 4.19 6.21
N ARG A 265 -21.65 5.21 6.19
CA ARG A 265 -20.78 5.58 7.31
C ARG A 265 -20.71 7.09 7.44
N GLU A 266 -20.62 7.55 8.69
CA GLU A 266 -20.35 8.94 9.00
C GLU A 266 -18.86 9.22 9.00
N ARG A 267 -18.49 10.44 8.65
CA ARG A 267 -17.13 10.94 8.79
C ARG A 267 -16.90 11.46 10.21
N GLU A 268 -15.83 10.99 10.86
CA GLU A 268 -15.43 11.43 12.20
C GLU A 268 -14.94 12.89 12.19
N ASP A 269 -14.34 13.34 11.08
CA ASP A 269 -13.80 14.70 10.93
C ASP A 269 -14.84 15.73 10.48
N ARG A 270 -15.93 15.28 9.85
CA ARG A 270 -17.03 16.12 9.41
C ARG A 270 -18.37 15.40 9.60
N PRO A 271 -18.93 15.44 10.81
CA PRO A 271 -20.26 14.87 11.08
C PRO A 271 -21.29 15.47 10.12
N SER A 272 -22.03 14.61 9.43
CA SER A 272 -23.00 15.03 8.42
C SER A 272 -24.42 14.85 8.94
N THR A 273 -25.30 15.79 8.62
CA THR A 273 -26.73 15.65 8.85
C THR A 273 -27.41 14.73 7.83
N ASN A 274 -26.72 14.36 6.73
CA ASN A 274 -27.25 13.51 5.67
C ASN A 274 -26.23 12.43 5.23
N LEU A 275 -26.27 11.28 5.91
CA LEU A 275 -25.42 10.12 5.60
C LEU A 275 -25.54 9.63 4.15
N ARG A 276 -26.69 9.83 3.49
CA ARG A 276 -26.88 9.37 2.10
C ARG A 276 -26.19 10.26 1.07
N GLU A 277 -25.80 11.48 1.43
CA GLU A 277 -25.12 12.41 0.54
C GLU A 277 -23.62 12.51 0.83
N ASP A 278 -23.20 12.22 2.08
CA ASP A 278 -21.82 12.45 2.52
C ASP A 278 -21.05 11.19 2.92
N SER A 279 -21.63 9.99 2.74
CA SER A 279 -20.94 8.75 3.14
C SER A 279 -19.71 8.47 2.27
N PRO A 280 -18.53 8.30 2.89
CA PRO A 280 -17.31 8.03 2.15
C PRO A 280 -17.28 6.59 1.62
N ALA A 281 -16.57 6.36 0.51
CA ALA A 281 -16.45 5.03 -0.08
C ALA A 281 -15.41 4.15 0.63
N ALA A 282 -14.33 4.75 1.13
CA ALA A 282 -13.30 4.07 1.91
C ALA A 282 -12.72 5.00 2.98
N VAL A 283 -12.11 4.39 3.99
CA VAL A 283 -11.35 5.07 5.03
C VAL A 283 -9.93 4.52 5.11
N TRP A 284 -8.99 5.41 5.37
CA TRP A 284 -7.57 5.15 5.55
C TRP A 284 -7.17 5.56 6.95
N ASP A 285 -6.39 4.73 7.63
CA ASP A 285 -5.66 5.13 8.83
C ASP A 285 -4.17 5.06 8.53
N LEU A 286 -3.47 6.17 8.73
CA LEU A 286 -2.04 6.31 8.50
C LEU A 286 -1.32 6.65 9.80
N TYR A 287 -0.10 6.14 9.95
CA TYR A 287 0.76 6.34 11.10
C TYR A 287 2.12 6.81 10.62
N LEU A 288 2.57 7.94 11.16
CA LEU A 288 3.83 8.56 10.76
C LEU A 288 5.03 7.73 11.24
N PRO A 289 6.20 7.82 10.58
CA PRO A 289 7.42 7.10 10.99
C PRO A 289 7.73 7.18 12.49
N ALA A 290 7.55 8.36 13.09
CA ALA A 290 7.79 8.61 14.51
C ALA A 290 6.94 7.76 15.46
N ASP A 291 5.75 7.33 15.03
CA ASP A 291 4.83 6.51 15.84
C ASP A 291 5.13 5.01 15.73
N LEU A 292 5.85 4.58 14.69
CA LEU A 292 6.00 3.17 14.36
C LEU A 292 6.69 2.31 15.43
N PRO A 293 7.70 2.78 16.17
CA PRO A 293 8.31 1.98 17.24
C PRO A 293 7.27 1.56 18.31
N LYS A 294 6.44 2.51 18.74
CA LYS A 294 5.37 2.28 19.72
C LYS A 294 4.20 1.50 19.13
N LEU A 295 3.84 1.76 17.87
CA LEU A 295 2.82 0.97 17.17
C LEU A 295 3.23 -0.50 17.06
N ARG A 296 4.50 -0.80 16.76
CA ARG A 296 5.01 -2.19 16.77
C ARG A 296 4.94 -2.83 18.14
N GLU A 297 5.24 -2.10 19.21
CA GLU A 297 5.10 -2.59 20.59
C GLU A 297 3.65 -2.95 20.90
N PHE A 298 2.72 -2.04 20.61
CA PHE A 298 1.28 -2.27 20.76
C PHE A 298 0.83 -3.53 20.02
N LEU A 299 1.19 -3.67 18.74
CA LEU A 299 0.79 -4.82 17.91
C LEU A 299 1.41 -6.14 18.39
N ARG A 300 2.63 -6.13 18.96
CA ARG A 300 3.20 -7.33 19.60
C ARG A 300 2.44 -7.73 20.86
N GLY A 301 1.91 -6.75 21.60
CA GLY A 301 0.96 -6.99 22.69
C GLY A 301 -0.29 -7.71 22.19
N ILE A 302 -0.91 -7.19 21.12
CA ILE A 302 -2.06 -7.84 20.47
C ILE A 302 -1.74 -9.24 19.97
N ALA A 303 -0.58 -9.43 19.32
CA ALA A 303 -0.13 -10.73 18.84
C ALA A 303 -0.01 -11.75 19.98
N THR A 304 0.51 -11.33 21.13
CA THR A 304 0.62 -12.16 22.34
C THR A 304 -0.76 -12.54 22.88
N GLU A 305 -1.68 -11.57 22.98
CA GLU A 305 -3.07 -11.81 23.41
C GLU A 305 -3.82 -12.80 22.50
N GLN A 306 -3.54 -12.74 21.20
CA GLN A 306 -4.15 -13.60 20.19
C GLN A 306 -3.38 -14.91 19.94
N ASN A 307 -2.26 -15.13 20.63
CA ASN A 307 -1.35 -16.25 20.41
C ASN A 307 -0.89 -16.40 18.94
N VAL A 308 -0.66 -15.25 18.28
CA VAL A 308 -0.13 -15.15 16.92
C VAL A 308 1.36 -14.86 16.99
N ARG A 309 2.17 -15.64 16.24
CA ARG A 309 3.60 -15.38 16.13
C ARG A 309 3.87 -14.40 14.99
N VAL A 310 4.54 -13.30 15.31
CA VAL A 310 5.00 -12.26 14.38
C VAL A 310 6.45 -11.88 14.68
N ASP A 311 7.23 -11.58 13.66
CA ASP A 311 8.60 -11.10 13.80
C ASP A 311 8.60 -9.56 13.82
N ASP A 312 8.08 -8.94 12.76
CA ASP A 312 7.71 -7.52 12.73
C ASP A 312 6.22 -7.39 12.31
N PRO A 313 5.33 -6.93 13.20
CA PRO A 313 3.89 -6.95 12.94
C PRO A 313 3.42 -6.04 11.79
N ILE A 314 4.20 -5.01 11.44
CA ILE A 314 3.90 -4.12 10.30
C ILE A 314 4.38 -4.77 9.00
N HIS A 315 5.60 -5.31 9.01
CA HIS A 315 6.17 -6.00 7.85
C HIS A 315 5.42 -7.30 7.51
N ASP A 316 4.97 -8.04 8.52
CA ASP A 316 4.24 -9.29 8.33
C ASP A 316 2.80 -9.06 7.85
N GLN A 317 2.31 -7.81 7.87
CA GLN A 317 0.99 -7.38 7.38
C GLN A 317 -0.20 -8.16 7.96
N CYS A 318 -0.07 -8.62 9.21
CA CYS A 318 -1.04 -9.52 9.84
C CYS A 318 -2.23 -8.82 10.49
N PHE A 319 -2.12 -7.52 10.76
CA PHE A 319 -3.05 -6.80 11.62
C PHE A 319 -3.84 -5.73 10.87
N PHE A 320 -5.08 -5.55 11.29
CA PHE A 320 -5.88 -4.38 11.00
C PHE A 320 -6.28 -3.74 12.33
N VAL A 321 -5.98 -2.45 12.48
CA VAL A 321 -6.26 -1.66 13.68
C VAL A 321 -7.71 -1.16 13.57
N ASP A 322 -8.67 -1.99 13.98
CA ASP A 322 -10.09 -1.63 14.05
C ASP A 322 -10.36 -0.49 15.06
N ASN A 323 -11.60 0.02 15.13
CA ASN A 323 -11.93 1.13 16.02
C ASN A 323 -11.55 0.87 17.50
N ARG A 324 -11.72 -0.35 18.00
CA ARG A 324 -11.35 -0.74 19.37
C ARG A 324 -9.85 -0.66 19.56
N TYR A 325 -9.07 -1.13 18.59
CA TYR A 325 -7.61 -1.00 18.63
C TYR A 325 -7.14 0.44 18.43
N ARG A 326 -7.82 1.26 17.62
CA ARG A 326 -7.52 2.70 17.52
C ARG A 326 -7.75 3.42 18.86
N GLU A 327 -8.88 3.16 19.52
CA GLU A 327 -9.19 3.71 20.84
C GLU A 327 -8.16 3.27 21.89
N ARG A 328 -7.81 1.98 21.91
CA ARG A 328 -6.82 1.43 22.85
C ARG A 328 -5.41 1.97 22.58
N LEU A 329 -4.99 2.05 21.32
CA LEU A 329 -3.69 2.61 20.91
C LEU A 329 -3.56 4.08 21.36
N LYS A 330 -4.63 4.86 21.21
CA LYS A 330 -4.68 6.24 21.70
C LYS A 330 -4.57 6.32 23.22
N GLN A 331 -5.28 5.46 23.95
CA GLN A 331 -5.28 5.46 25.42
C GLN A 331 -3.94 5.00 26.02
N GLU A 332 -3.33 3.94 25.46
CA GLU A 332 -2.13 3.32 26.03
C GLU A 332 -0.83 3.97 25.54
N TYR A 333 -0.78 4.42 24.29
CA TYR A 333 0.46 4.92 23.66
C TYR A 333 0.37 6.40 23.24
N GLY A 334 -0.81 7.03 23.33
CA GLY A 334 -1.04 8.41 22.90
C GLY A 334 -1.14 8.58 21.38
N ILE A 335 -1.21 7.50 20.61
CA ILE A 335 -1.14 7.53 19.14
C ILE A 335 -2.55 7.50 18.56
N SER A 336 -2.93 8.55 17.83
CA SER A 336 -4.24 8.62 17.16
C SER A 336 -4.18 8.28 15.66
N GLY A 337 -3.01 8.38 15.04
CA GLY A 337 -2.86 8.29 13.59
C GLY A 337 -3.54 9.46 12.85
N ILE A 338 -3.50 9.39 11.51
CA ILE A 338 -4.15 10.30 10.58
C ILE A 338 -5.24 9.51 9.87
N ARG A 339 -6.49 9.95 9.99
CA ARG A 339 -7.63 9.29 9.36
C ARG A 339 -8.14 10.07 8.17
N LEU A 340 -8.13 9.45 6.99
CA LEU A 340 -8.54 10.05 5.72
C LEU A 340 -9.71 9.29 5.11
N TYR A 341 -10.60 10.00 4.43
CA TYR A 341 -11.77 9.47 3.74
C TYR A 341 -11.59 9.67 2.25
N GLN A 342 -11.89 8.64 1.46
CA GLN A 342 -11.65 8.63 0.02
C GLN A 342 -12.93 8.31 -0.74
N ASN A 343 -13.21 9.11 -1.77
CA ASN A 343 -14.31 8.94 -2.71
C ASN A 343 -13.81 8.87 -4.17
N PRO A 344 -14.65 8.45 -5.14
CA PRO A 344 -14.28 8.45 -6.54
C PRO A 344 -13.72 9.79 -7.01
N GLY A 345 -12.55 9.77 -7.64
CA GLY A 345 -11.83 10.97 -8.06
C GLY A 345 -10.89 11.57 -7.00
N ASP A 346 -10.77 10.97 -5.82
CA ASP A 346 -9.79 11.37 -4.80
C ASP A 346 -8.51 10.52 -4.92
N ALA A 347 -7.36 11.19 -4.99
CA ALA A 347 -6.04 10.57 -4.90
C ALA A 347 -5.44 10.76 -3.51
N VAL A 348 -5.14 9.67 -2.81
CA VAL A 348 -4.39 9.68 -1.55
C VAL A 348 -2.90 9.54 -1.90
N PHE A 349 -2.10 10.53 -1.53
CA PHE A 349 -0.64 10.46 -1.61
C PHE A 349 -0.08 10.04 -0.24
N ILE A 350 0.75 9.00 -0.24
CA ILE A 350 1.32 8.35 0.93
C ILE A 350 2.85 8.54 0.92
N PRO A 351 3.43 9.26 1.89
CA PRO A 351 4.86 9.42 1.97
C PRO A 351 5.55 8.11 2.33
N ALA A 352 6.74 7.88 1.75
CA ALA A 352 7.59 6.75 2.10
C ALA A 352 7.79 6.65 3.62
N GLY A 353 7.64 5.44 4.17
CA GLY A 353 7.78 5.20 5.60
C GLY A 353 6.53 5.48 6.44
N CYS A 354 5.43 5.97 5.85
CA CYS A 354 4.14 5.99 6.55
C CYS A 354 3.50 4.60 6.55
N ALA A 355 3.23 4.05 7.73
CA ALA A 355 2.42 2.84 7.81
C ALA A 355 0.95 3.20 7.58
N HIS A 356 0.21 2.36 6.88
CA HIS A 356 -1.19 2.63 6.57
C HIS A 356 -2.01 1.36 6.37
N GLN A 357 -3.33 1.51 6.53
CA GLN A 357 -4.34 0.47 6.32
C GLN A 357 -5.57 1.07 5.64
N VAL A 358 -6.39 0.21 5.01
CA VAL A 358 -7.59 0.66 4.28
C VAL A 358 -8.77 -0.23 4.62
N CYS A 359 -9.91 0.41 4.88
CA CYS A 359 -11.21 -0.25 4.93
C CYS A 359 -12.13 0.38 3.89
N ASN A 360 -12.51 -0.40 2.88
CA ASN A 360 -13.63 -0.05 2.01
C ASN A 360 -14.93 -0.09 2.81
N TYR A 361 -15.78 0.91 2.66
CA TYR A 361 -17.16 0.89 3.18
C TYR A 361 -18.16 0.37 2.15
N THR A 362 -17.82 0.50 0.86
CA THR A 362 -18.57 -0.09 -0.25
C THR A 362 -17.60 -0.69 -1.27
N SER A 363 -18.11 -1.35 -2.31
CA SER A 363 -17.24 -1.91 -3.34
C SER A 363 -16.47 -0.81 -4.08
N CYS A 364 -15.15 -0.99 -4.23
CA CYS A 364 -14.26 0.02 -4.79
C CYS A 364 -13.29 -0.58 -5.82
N VAL A 365 -12.96 0.22 -6.82
CA VAL A 365 -11.82 0.03 -7.75
C VAL A 365 -10.86 1.17 -7.51
N LYS A 366 -9.64 0.84 -7.08
CA LYS A 366 -8.54 1.79 -6.90
C LYS A 366 -7.38 1.39 -7.79
N THR A 367 -6.60 2.37 -8.22
CA THR A 367 -5.32 2.13 -8.88
C THR A 367 -4.26 2.93 -8.15
N ALA A 368 -3.13 2.32 -7.86
CA ALA A 368 -2.01 2.99 -7.21
C ALA A 368 -0.72 2.82 -8.00
N VAL A 369 0.18 3.77 -7.86
CA VAL A 369 1.54 3.67 -8.40
C VAL A 369 2.54 4.19 -7.37
N ASP A 370 3.67 3.51 -7.31
CA ASP A 370 4.79 3.86 -6.47
C ASP A 370 5.75 4.81 -7.21
N PHE A 371 6.35 5.74 -6.48
CA PHE A 371 7.37 6.63 -6.99
C PHE A 371 8.42 6.94 -5.93
N VAL A 372 9.57 7.47 -6.35
CA VAL A 372 10.65 7.83 -5.42
C VAL A 372 10.92 9.31 -5.54
N SER A 373 10.43 10.09 -4.58
CA SER A 373 10.69 11.53 -4.54
C SER A 373 12.05 11.84 -3.88
N PRO A 374 12.71 12.97 -4.23
CA PRO A 374 13.87 13.47 -3.51
C PRO A 374 13.60 13.65 -2.02
N GLU A 375 12.42 14.18 -1.68
CA GLU A 375 11.99 14.40 -0.31
C GLU A 375 11.85 13.08 0.47
N GLY A 376 11.36 12.02 -0.18
CA GLY A 376 11.24 10.69 0.41
C GLY A 376 12.59 10.06 0.74
N VAL A 377 13.59 10.25 -0.13
CA VAL A 377 14.97 9.77 0.12
C VAL A 377 15.62 10.54 1.26
N GLU A 378 15.43 11.86 1.32
CA GLU A 378 15.98 12.71 2.38
C GLU A 378 15.43 12.32 3.76
N ARG A 379 14.11 12.11 3.88
CA ARG A 379 13.46 11.68 5.13
C ARG A 379 14.08 10.41 5.73
N LYS A 380 14.54 9.49 4.90
CA LYS A 380 15.20 8.26 5.35
C LYS A 380 16.68 8.45 5.73
N SER A 381 17.33 9.50 5.23
CA SER A 381 18.75 9.77 5.55
C SER A 381 18.92 10.37 6.96
N ASP A 382 17.92 11.09 7.44
CA ASP A 382 17.91 11.68 8.79
C ASP A 382 17.76 10.63 9.92
N GLU A 383 17.40 9.38 9.59
CA GLU A 383 17.46 8.24 10.53
C GLU A 383 18.89 7.69 10.74
N GLY A 384 19.91 8.41 10.25
CA GLY A 384 21.33 8.05 10.41
C GLY A 384 21.89 7.15 9.30
N MET A 385 21.12 6.92 8.23
CA MET A 385 21.62 6.26 7.02
C MET A 385 22.31 7.28 6.11
N THR A 386 23.54 7.00 5.69
CA THR A 386 24.19 7.84 4.68
C THR A 386 23.46 7.70 3.35
N THR A 387 23.55 8.69 2.46
CA THR A 387 22.95 8.62 1.11
C THR A 387 23.46 7.45 0.27
N ALA A 388 24.67 6.93 0.57
CA ALA A 388 25.20 5.70 0.01
C ALA A 388 24.47 4.46 0.56
N ASP A 389 24.16 4.44 1.86
CA ASP A 389 23.36 3.38 2.49
C ASP A 389 21.94 3.37 1.94
N LEU A 390 21.35 4.53 1.62
CA LEU A 390 20.04 4.64 0.97
C LEU A 390 20.01 4.07 -0.44
N THR A 391 21.06 4.31 -1.23
CA THR A 391 21.15 3.78 -2.60
C THR A 391 21.36 2.26 -2.58
N VAL A 392 22.17 1.76 -1.64
CA VAL A 392 22.39 0.32 -1.42
C VAL A 392 21.14 -0.33 -0.84
N HIS A 393 20.43 0.32 0.08
CA HIS A 393 19.20 -0.16 0.68
C HIS A 393 18.05 -0.18 -0.33
N LEU A 394 17.81 0.92 -1.05
CA LEU A 394 16.87 0.94 -2.18
C LEU A 394 17.26 -0.13 -3.21
N SER A 395 18.53 -0.26 -3.60
CA SER A 395 18.93 -1.32 -4.55
C SER A 395 18.74 -2.75 -4.03
N ASN A 396 19.02 -3.01 -2.74
CA ASN A 396 18.84 -4.33 -2.12
C ASN A 396 17.37 -4.64 -1.81
N GLU A 397 16.54 -3.63 -1.57
CA GLU A 397 15.12 -3.80 -1.23
C GLU A 397 14.23 -3.86 -2.47
N LEU A 398 14.57 -3.09 -3.52
CA LEU A 398 13.97 -3.26 -4.83
C LEU A 398 14.28 -4.65 -5.41
N LYS A 399 15.41 -5.26 -5.00
CA LYS A 399 15.74 -6.67 -5.24
C LYS A 399 14.86 -7.63 -4.42
N CYS A 400 14.55 -7.36 -3.15
CA CYS A 400 13.58 -8.15 -2.37
C CYS A 400 12.18 -8.12 -3.01
N LEU A 401 11.70 -6.94 -3.42
CA LEU A 401 10.41 -6.81 -4.12
C LEU A 401 10.36 -7.61 -5.43
N TYR A 402 11.50 -7.75 -6.12
CA TYR A 402 11.63 -8.57 -7.31
C TYR A 402 11.65 -10.09 -7.02
N GLU A 403 12.39 -10.53 -6.00
CA GLU A 403 12.44 -11.94 -5.59
C GLU A 403 11.09 -12.44 -5.06
N GLU A 404 10.31 -11.58 -4.39
CA GLU A 404 8.94 -11.88 -3.96
C GLU A 404 7.95 -12.01 -5.11
N SER A 405 8.21 -11.32 -6.23
CA SER A 405 7.33 -11.28 -7.40
C SER A 405 7.51 -12.46 -8.36
N PHE A 406 8.68 -13.12 -8.40
CA PHE A 406 8.99 -14.10 -9.48
C PHE A 406 9.45 -15.51 -9.08
N ASN A 407 9.69 -15.83 -7.80
CA ASN A 407 9.96 -17.21 -7.33
C ASN A 407 10.99 -18.01 -8.18
N THR A 408 12.08 -17.37 -8.65
CA THR A 408 13.15 -18.01 -9.44
C THR A 408 14.47 -18.07 -8.66
N ASP A 409 15.01 -19.28 -8.49
CA ASP A 409 16.34 -19.52 -7.88
C ASP A 409 17.46 -19.10 -8.85
N VAL A 410 18.22 -18.05 -8.51
CA VAL A 410 19.40 -17.62 -9.29
C VAL A 410 20.67 -18.04 -8.55
N THR A 411 21.51 -18.89 -9.17
CA THR A 411 22.83 -19.27 -8.63
C THR A 411 23.94 -18.54 -9.40
N ILE A 412 24.83 -17.84 -8.69
CA ILE A 412 25.96 -17.10 -9.28
C ILE A 412 27.28 -17.74 -8.81
N GLN A 413 28.13 -18.17 -9.75
CA GLN A 413 29.53 -18.51 -9.47
C GLN A 413 30.45 -17.37 -9.90
N VAL A 414 31.35 -16.97 -9.01
CA VAL A 414 32.36 -15.93 -9.26
C VAL A 414 33.62 -16.57 -9.85
N GLY A 415 34.00 -16.18 -11.06
CA GLY A 415 35.27 -16.60 -11.68
C GLY A 415 36.47 -15.79 -11.17
N GLU A 416 37.66 -16.41 -11.21
CA GLU A 416 38.90 -15.93 -10.56
C GLU A 416 39.43 -14.55 -11.02
N GLU A 417 38.83 -13.91 -12.03
CA GLU A 417 39.23 -12.58 -12.53
C GLU A 417 38.24 -11.45 -12.19
N GLY A 418 37.32 -11.67 -11.25
CA GLY A 418 36.44 -10.59 -10.75
C GLY A 418 35.34 -10.13 -11.72
N HIS A 419 35.14 -10.86 -12.83
CA HIS A 419 33.96 -10.72 -13.68
C HIS A 419 32.96 -11.84 -13.38
N SER A 420 31.80 -11.50 -12.82
CA SER A 420 30.67 -12.41 -12.64
C SER A 420 29.94 -12.58 -13.98
N LYS A 421 29.78 -13.82 -14.44
CA LYS A 421 28.85 -14.19 -15.51
C LYS A 421 27.62 -14.83 -14.89
N ILE A 422 26.45 -14.25 -15.14
CA ILE A 422 25.17 -14.85 -14.75
C ILE A 422 24.85 -15.96 -15.74
N PHE A 423 24.65 -17.18 -15.23
CA PHE A 423 24.07 -18.27 -16.00
C PHE A 423 22.63 -18.45 -15.54
N HIS A 424 21.69 -18.44 -16.49
CA HIS A 424 20.33 -18.91 -16.23
C HIS A 424 20.36 -20.43 -16.12
N ALA A 425 19.93 -20.98 -14.99
CA ALA A 425 19.49 -22.37 -14.94
C ALA A 425 18.06 -22.42 -15.48
N HIS A 426 17.83 -23.28 -16.46
CA HIS A 426 16.54 -23.49 -17.14
C HIS A 426 15.44 -23.98 -16.21
#